data_AF-A0A2X3CB77-F1
#
_entry.id   AF-A0A2X3CB77-F1
#
_cell.length_a   1.000
_cell.length_b   1.000
_cell.length_c   1.000
_cell.angle_alpha   90.00
_cell.angle_beta   90.00
_cell.angle_gamma   90.00
#
_symmetry.space_group_name_H-M   'P 1'
#
loop_
_entity.id
_entity.type
_entity.pdbx_description
1 polymer ?
#
loop_
_entity_poly.entity_id
_entity_poly.type
_entity_poly.pdbx_seq_one_letter_code
_entity_poly.pdbx_strand_id
1 'polypeptide(L)'
;MNELVQILKNTRQHLMTGVSHMIPFVVSGGILLAVSVMLYGKGAVPDAASDPNLKKLFDIGVAGLTLMVPFLAAYIGYSISDRAALAPCAIGAWVGNSFGAGFFGALIAGMIGGLVVYYLKKIPVHKVLRSVMPISSFPSSAPLSPPGS
;
A
#
# COMPACT_ATOMS: atom_id res chain seq x y z
N MET A 1 8.97 20.25 15.72
CA MET A 1 9.27 19.01 16.46
C MET A 1 8.01 18.27 16.92
N ASN A 2 6.97 18.95 17.41
CA ASN A 2 5.78 18.31 18.00
C ASN A 2 5.01 17.38 17.03
N GLU A 3 4.94 17.72 15.75
CA GLU A 3 4.30 16.90 14.70
C GLU A 3 4.99 15.54 14.49
N LEU A 4 6.33 15.50 14.49
CA LEU A 4 7.09 14.24 14.34
C LEU A 4 6.93 13.35 15.58
N VAL A 5 6.85 13.96 16.76
CA VAL A 5 6.62 13.24 18.02
C VAL A 5 5.20 12.66 18.06
N GLN A 6 4.21 13.33 17.47
CA GLN A 6 2.84 12.81 17.31
C GLN A 6 2.79 11.64 16.33
N ILE A 7 3.45 11.74 15.17
CA ILE A 7 3.57 10.64 14.20
C ILE A 7 4.25 9.43 14.85
N LEU A 8 5.33 9.65 15.61
CA LEU A 8 6.03 8.59 16.32
C LEU A 8 5.18 7.93 17.41
N LYS A 9 4.41 8.71 18.19
CA LYS A 9 3.43 8.17 19.16
C LYS A 9 2.33 7.35 18.49
N ASN A 10 1.91 7.74 17.29
CA ASN A 10 0.85 7.07 16.54
C ASN A 10 1.37 5.99 15.56
N THR A 11 2.68 5.69 15.56
CA THR A 11 3.29 4.66 14.71
C THR A 11 2.58 3.32 14.79
N ARG A 12 2.16 2.91 16.00
CA ARG A 12 1.38 1.67 16.19
C ARG A 12 0.08 1.71 15.39
N GLN A 13 -0.63 2.83 15.39
CA GLN A 13 -1.88 2.98 14.65
C GLN A 13 -1.63 2.97 13.14
N HIS A 14 -0.58 3.64 12.67
CA HIS A 14 -0.19 3.65 11.26
C HIS A 14 0.14 2.24 10.75
N LEU A 15 0.89 1.47 11.55
CA LEU A 15 1.21 0.07 11.28
C LEU A 15 -0.04 -0.82 11.26
N MET A 16 -0.92 -0.69 12.27
CA MET A 16 -2.15 -1.47 12.36
C MET A 16 -3.10 -1.19 11.18
N THR A 17 -3.10 0.06 10.69
CA THR A 17 -3.88 0.44 9.50
C THR A 17 -3.33 -0.26 8.26
N GLY A 18 -2.01 -0.25 8.07
CA GLY A 18 -1.34 -0.94 6.96
C GLY A 18 -1.59 -2.46 6.96
N VAL A 19 -1.36 -3.11 8.11
CA VAL A 19 -1.51 -4.57 8.23
C VAL A 19 -2.97 -4.99 8.00
N SER A 20 -3.94 -4.27 8.56
CA SER A 20 -5.36 -4.63 8.41
C SER A 20 -5.83 -4.58 6.95
N HIS A 21 -5.36 -3.60 6.18
CA HIS A 21 -5.71 -3.47 4.75
C HIS A 21 -4.97 -4.47 3.85
N MET A 22 -3.91 -5.10 4.36
CA MET A 22 -3.14 -6.12 3.66
C MET A 22 -3.75 -7.53 3.83
N ILE A 23 -4.35 -7.83 4.99
CA ILE A 23 -4.98 -9.13 5.29
C ILE A 23 -5.86 -9.66 4.16
N PRO A 24 -6.82 -8.91 3.57
CA PRO A 24 -7.68 -9.46 2.53
C PRO A 24 -6.89 -9.95 1.30
N PHE A 25 -5.81 -9.27 0.91
CA PHE A 25 -4.97 -9.70 -0.21
C PHE A 25 -4.25 -11.01 0.07
N VAL A 26 -3.72 -11.16 1.29
CA VAL A 26 -3.02 -12.38 1.72
C VAL A 26 -3.98 -13.55 1.79
N VAL A 27 -5.16 -13.33 2.37
CA VAL A 27 -6.18 -14.37 2.52
C VAL A 27 -6.69 -14.81 1.15
N SER A 28 -7.04 -13.87 0.26
CA SER A 28 -7.48 -14.22 -1.09
C SER A 28 -6.40 -14.90 -1.92
N GLY A 29 -5.15 -14.44 -1.86
CA GLY A 29 -4.02 -15.04 -2.56
C GLY A 29 -3.72 -16.46 -2.06
N GLY A 30 -3.69 -16.66 -0.74
CA GLY A 30 -3.46 -17.95 -0.11
C GLY A 30 -4.55 -18.98 -0.44
N ILE A 31 -5.82 -18.57 -0.43
CA ILE A 31 -6.94 -19.46 -0.79
C ILE A 31 -6.82 -19.90 -2.26
N LEU A 32 -6.51 -18.99 -3.19
CA LEU A 32 -6.34 -19.33 -4.61
C LEU A 32 -5.16 -20.28 -4.85
N LEU A 33 -4.04 -20.08 -4.16
CA LEU A 33 -2.91 -21.01 -4.19
C LEU A 33 -3.31 -22.39 -3.66
N ALA A 34 -4.00 -22.44 -2.52
CA ALA A 34 -4.44 -23.69 -1.91
C ALA A 34 -5.39 -24.47 -2.83
N VAL A 35 -6.40 -23.79 -3.40
CA VAL A 35 -7.34 -24.39 -4.35
C VAL A 35 -6.62 -24.89 -5.60
N SER A 36 -5.66 -24.12 -6.12
CA SER A 36 -4.89 -24.52 -7.30
C SER A 36 -4.06 -25.78 -7.06
N VAL A 37 -3.39 -25.89 -5.92
CA VAL A 37 -2.57 -27.07 -5.58
C VAL A 37 -3.44 -28.27 -5.22
N MET A 38 -4.59 -28.04 -4.57
CA MET A 38 -5.57 -29.08 -4.24
C MET A 38 -6.15 -29.73 -5.51
N LEU A 39 -6.50 -28.91 -6.52
CA LEU A 39 -7.01 -29.42 -7.80
C LEU A 39 -5.92 -30.11 -8.64
N TYR A 40 -4.65 -29.75 -8.45
CA TYR A 40 -3.54 -30.40 -9.14
C TYR A 40 -3.21 -31.80 -8.58
N GLY A 41 -3.55 -32.09 -7.32
CA GLY A 41 -3.42 -33.43 -6.71
C GLY A 41 -1.99 -33.91 -6.43
N LYS A 42 -0.95 -33.24 -6.94
CA LYS A 42 0.47 -33.62 -6.76
C LYS A 42 1.21 -32.80 -5.70
N GLY A 43 0.53 -31.91 -4.96
CA GLY A 43 1.16 -31.09 -3.91
C GLY A 43 2.29 -30.18 -4.42
N ALA A 44 2.30 -29.88 -5.72
CA ALA A 44 3.33 -29.10 -6.38
C ALA A 44 2.70 -27.97 -7.21
N VAL A 45 3.54 -27.04 -7.67
CA VAL A 45 3.11 -26.00 -8.61
C VAL A 45 2.56 -26.67 -9.87
N PRO A 46 1.35 -26.32 -10.34
CA PRO A 46 0.80 -26.89 -11.56
C PRO A 46 1.71 -26.57 -12.75
N ASP A 47 2.07 -27.60 -13.51
CA ASP A 47 2.94 -27.42 -14.67
C ASP A 47 2.14 -26.84 -15.85
N ALA A 48 2.73 -25.87 -16.56
CA ALA A 48 2.11 -25.21 -17.70
C ALA A 48 1.76 -26.21 -18.82
N ALA A 49 2.56 -27.27 -18.93
CA ALA A 49 2.42 -28.29 -19.96
C ALA A 49 1.31 -29.31 -19.65
N SER A 50 0.96 -29.50 -18.37
CA SER A 50 -0.08 -30.45 -17.96
C SER A 50 -1.44 -29.76 -17.91
N ASP A 51 -1.53 -28.61 -17.24
CA ASP A 51 -2.80 -27.91 -17.01
C ASP A 51 -2.60 -26.37 -17.01
N PRO A 52 -2.71 -25.71 -18.17
CA PRO A 52 -2.49 -24.26 -18.31
C PRO A 52 -3.43 -23.43 -17.43
N ASN A 53 -4.65 -23.93 -17.20
CA ASN A 53 -5.67 -23.24 -16.41
C ASN A 53 -5.35 -23.25 -14.91
N LEU A 54 -4.83 -24.37 -14.40
CA LEU A 54 -4.40 -24.47 -13.00
C LEU A 54 -3.17 -23.61 -12.75
N LYS A 55 -2.22 -23.57 -13.70
CA LYS A 55 -1.06 -22.68 -13.56
C LYS A 55 -1.45 -21.20 -13.49
N LYS A 56 -2.38 -20.75 -14.33
CA LYS A 56 -2.89 -19.37 -14.27
C LYS A 56 -3.54 -19.06 -12.91
N LEU A 57 -4.29 -20.02 -12.36
CA LEU A 57 -4.90 -19.87 -11.03
C LEU A 57 -3.84 -19.73 -9.93
N PHE A 58 -2.78 -20.54 -9.99
CA PHE A 58 -1.63 -20.44 -9.10
C PHE A 58 -0.93 -19.08 -9.23
N ASP A 59 -0.63 -18.64 -10.45
CA ASP A 59 0.05 -17.38 -10.73
C ASP A 59 -0.77 -16.16 -10.24
N ILE A 60 -2.11 -16.21 -10.31
CA ILE A 60 -3.00 -15.20 -9.70
C ILE A 60 -2.85 -15.20 -8.18
N GLY A 61 -2.80 -16.37 -7.55
CA GLY A 61 -2.56 -16.49 -6.12
C GLY A 61 -1.20 -15.91 -5.70
N VAL A 62 -0.15 -16.18 -6.47
CA VAL A 62 1.20 -15.60 -6.26
C VAL A 62 1.17 -14.07 -6.43
N ALA A 63 0.45 -13.57 -7.44
CA ALA A 63 0.29 -12.13 -7.64
C ALA A 63 -0.39 -11.49 -6.42
N GLY A 64 -1.43 -12.12 -5.87
CA GLY A 64 -2.10 -11.67 -4.64
C GLY A 64 -1.15 -11.55 -3.44
N LEU A 65 -0.27 -12.54 -3.23
CA LEU A 65 0.75 -12.50 -2.19
C LEU A 65 1.82 -11.43 -2.45
N THR A 66 2.19 -11.21 -3.71
CA THR A 66 3.19 -10.20 -4.08
C THR A 66 2.65 -8.79 -3.87
N LEU A 67 1.36 -8.57 -4.12
CA LEU A 67 0.69 -7.29 -3.92
C LEU A 67 0.56 -6.89 -2.45
N MET A 68 0.72 -7.82 -1.51
CA MET A 68 0.65 -7.48 -0.07
C MET A 68 1.72 -6.45 0.32
N VAL A 69 2.94 -6.55 -0.21
CA VAL A 69 4.07 -5.66 0.11
C VAL A 69 3.79 -4.19 -0.31
N PRO A 70 3.42 -3.91 -1.57
CA PRO A 70 3.03 -2.57 -2.00
C PRO A 70 1.85 -2.01 -1.20
N PHE A 71 0.84 -2.84 -0.93
CA PHE A 71 -0.36 -2.41 -0.20
C PHE A 71 -0.03 -2.04 1.24
N LEU A 72 0.80 -2.84 1.92
CA LEU A 72 1.27 -2.50 3.27
C LEU A 72 1.93 -1.12 3.30
N ALA A 73 2.90 -0.88 2.42
CA ALA A 73 3.62 0.39 2.37
C ALA A 73 2.71 1.57 2.00
N ALA A 74 1.82 1.37 1.04
CA ALA A 74 0.85 2.37 0.61
C ALA A 74 -0.06 2.81 1.75
N TYR A 75 -0.61 1.86 2.52
CA TYR A 75 -1.53 2.17 3.61
C TYR A 75 -0.83 2.70 4.88
N ILE A 76 0.43 2.33 5.12
CA ILE A 76 1.26 2.99 6.16
C ILE A 76 1.49 4.45 5.78
N GLY A 77 1.92 4.71 4.53
CA GLY A 77 2.13 6.07 4.03
C GLY A 77 0.84 6.90 4.01
N TYR A 78 -0.28 6.27 3.64
CA TYR A 78 -1.62 6.86 3.69
C TYR A 78 -2.00 7.31 5.09
N SER A 79 -1.67 6.53 6.11
CA SER A 79 -1.98 6.89 7.49
C SER A 79 -1.18 8.12 7.99
N ILE A 80 -0.05 8.44 7.35
CA ILE A 80 0.81 9.59 7.68
C ILE A 80 0.46 10.83 6.84
N SER A 81 0.19 10.62 5.54
CA SER A 81 0.12 11.68 4.52
C SER A 81 -1.11 11.60 3.61
N ASP A 82 -2.17 10.93 4.06
CA ASP A 82 -3.44 10.72 3.33
C ASP A 82 -3.22 10.12 1.93
N ARG A 83 -4.20 10.33 1.02
CA ARG A 83 -4.21 9.78 -0.34
C ARG A 83 -2.97 10.13 -1.17
N ALA A 84 -2.31 11.25 -0.88
CA ALA A 84 -1.13 11.69 -1.63
C ALA A 84 0.05 10.73 -1.50
N ALA A 85 0.14 9.96 -0.42
CA ALA A 85 1.24 9.03 -0.19
C ALA A 85 1.01 7.63 -0.78
N LEU A 86 -0.21 7.28 -1.22
CA LEU A 86 -0.55 5.94 -1.70
C LEU A 86 0.34 5.51 -2.88
N ALA A 87 0.34 6.29 -3.96
CA ALA A 87 1.11 5.98 -5.17
C ALA A 87 2.63 5.93 -4.96
N PRO A 88 3.28 6.97 -4.37
CA PRO A 88 4.74 6.95 -4.21
C PRO A 88 5.22 5.84 -3.26
N CYS A 89 4.47 5.53 -2.18
CA CYS A 89 4.84 4.46 -1.26
C CYS A 89 4.63 3.07 -1.89
N ALA A 90 3.55 2.87 -2.64
CA ALA A 90 3.29 1.61 -3.35
C ALA A 90 4.39 1.30 -4.38
N ILE A 91 4.75 2.28 -5.21
CA ILE A 91 5.78 2.13 -6.24
C ILE A 91 7.15 1.92 -5.60
N GLY A 92 7.49 2.71 -4.57
CA GLY A 92 8.75 2.55 -3.84
C GLY A 92 8.90 1.17 -3.22
N ALA A 93 7.82 0.63 -2.62
CA ALA A 93 7.81 -0.71 -2.06
C ALA A 93 7.83 -1.82 -3.13
N TRP A 94 7.17 -1.63 -4.27
CA TRP A 94 7.25 -2.57 -5.39
C TRP A 94 8.69 -2.69 -5.91
N VAL A 95 9.34 -1.56 -6.15
CA VAL A 95 10.75 -1.52 -6.59
C VAL A 95 11.67 -2.09 -5.52
N GLY A 96 11.47 -1.74 -4.24
CA GLY A 96 12.22 -2.30 -3.12
C GLY A 96 12.05 -3.81 -2.97
N ASN A 97 10.87 -4.35 -3.28
CA ASN A 97 10.62 -5.79 -3.27
C ASN A 97 11.42 -6.52 -4.36
N SER A 98 11.64 -5.89 -5.52
CA SER A 98 12.51 -6.43 -6.58
C SER A 98 13.97 -6.56 -6.14
N PHE A 99 14.40 -5.80 -5.11
CA PHE A 99 15.74 -5.91 -4.49
C PHE A 99 15.79 -6.88 -3.29
N GLY A 100 14.69 -7.59 -2.99
CA GLY A 100 14.63 -8.53 -1.89
C GLY A 100 14.32 -7.92 -0.52
N ALA A 101 13.86 -6.67 -0.46
CA ALA A 101 13.55 -6.00 0.81
C ALA A 101 12.30 -6.58 1.50
N GLY A 102 11.39 -7.21 0.73
CA GLY A 102 10.23 -7.93 1.24
C GLY A 102 9.31 -7.09 2.15
N PHE A 103 8.67 -7.76 3.10
CA PHE A 103 7.75 -7.15 4.07
C PHE A 103 8.42 -6.07 4.95
N PHE A 104 9.65 -6.32 5.39
CA PHE A 104 10.37 -5.38 6.26
C PHE A 104 10.75 -4.10 5.51
N GLY A 105 11.18 -4.24 4.25
CA GLY A 105 11.39 -3.13 3.34
C GLY A 105 10.14 -2.30 3.12
N ALA A 106 8.98 -2.95 2.98
CA ALA A 106 7.69 -2.27 2.83
C ALA A 106 7.31 -1.44 4.06
N LEU A 107 7.59 -1.94 5.26
CA LEU A 107 7.33 -1.24 6.52
C LEU A 107 8.17 0.04 6.62
N ILE A 108 9.48 -0.08 6.37
CA ILE A 108 10.41 1.06 6.40
C ILE A 108 10.08 2.04 5.25
N ALA A 109 9.84 1.54 4.04
CA ALA A 109 9.49 2.35 2.88
C ALA A 109 8.16 3.10 3.05
N GLY A 110 7.17 2.49 3.70
CA GLY A 110 5.90 3.15 4.03
C GLY A 110 6.07 4.28 5.04
N MET A 111 6.88 4.07 6.08
CA MET A 111 7.17 5.10 7.10
C MET A 111 7.98 6.27 6.52
N ILE A 112 9.07 5.96 5.82
CA ILE A 112 9.94 6.99 5.21
C ILE A 112 9.20 7.69 4.06
N GLY A 113 8.55 6.93 3.19
CA GLY A 113 7.78 7.47 2.06
C GLY A 113 6.64 8.38 2.52
N GLY A 114 5.91 7.98 3.57
CA GLY A 114 4.87 8.82 4.19
C GLY A 114 5.43 10.13 4.74
N LEU A 115 6.61 10.09 5.37
CA LEU A 115 7.29 11.28 5.87
C LEU A 115 7.78 12.19 4.74
N VAL A 116 8.39 11.62 3.69
CA VAL A 116 8.87 12.37 2.52
C VAL A 116 7.72 13.11 1.84
N VAL A 117 6.56 12.46 1.66
CA VAL A 117 5.36 13.08 1.09
C VAL A 117 4.83 14.19 1.99
N TYR A 118 4.88 14.02 3.32
CA TYR A 118 4.48 15.06 4.28
C TYR A 118 5.35 16.32 4.12
N TYR A 119 6.66 16.16 3.96
CA TYR A 119 7.57 17.28 3.71
C TYR A 119 7.35 17.92 2.34
N LEU A 120 7.09 17.12 1.29
CA LEU A 120 6.76 17.66 -0.04
C LEU A 120 5.50 18.53 -0.02
N LYS A 121 4.48 18.17 0.77
CA LYS A 121 3.26 18.97 0.93
C LYS A 121 3.51 20.36 1.53
N LYS A 122 4.61 20.57 2.26
CA LYS A 122 4.95 21.87 2.86
C LYS A 122 5.61 22.84 1.88
N ILE A 123 6.05 22.37 0.71
CA ILE A 123 6.68 23.24 -0.29
C ILE A 123 5.56 23.97 -1.07
N PRO A 124 5.49 25.31 -1.04
CA PRO A 124 4.47 26.05 -1.77
C PRO A 124 4.68 25.92 -3.28
N VAL A 125 3.83 25.15 -3.95
CA VAL A 125 3.87 24.98 -5.41
C VAL A 125 3.15 26.12 -6.16
N HIS A 126 3.79 26.60 -7.23
CA HIS A 126 3.28 27.68 -8.09
C HIS A 126 2.04 27.24 -8.90
N LYS A 127 1.18 28.21 -9.26
CA LYS A 127 -0.24 28.05 -9.70
C LYS A 127 -0.50 26.99 -10.81
N VAL A 128 0.50 26.68 -11.64
CA VAL A 128 0.41 25.74 -12.78
C VAL A 128 0.50 24.27 -12.36
N LEU A 129 1.24 23.96 -11.28
CA LEU A 129 1.37 22.60 -10.74
C LEU A 129 0.18 22.15 -9.89
N ARG A 130 -0.74 23.07 -9.59
CA ARG A 130 -1.99 22.81 -8.85
C ARG A 130 -2.94 21.86 -9.60
N SER A 131 -2.75 21.69 -10.91
CA SER A 131 -3.54 20.78 -11.75
C SER A 131 -3.07 19.32 -11.69
N VAL A 132 -1.82 19.08 -11.27
CA VAL A 132 -1.25 17.74 -11.06
C VAL A 132 -1.33 17.32 -9.59
N MET A 133 -1.65 18.26 -8.69
CA MET A 133 -2.11 17.89 -7.35
C MET A 133 -3.38 17.05 -7.51
N PRO A 134 -3.38 15.81 -7.02
CA PRO A 134 -4.64 15.12 -6.77
C PRO A 134 -5.47 16.03 -5.88
N ILE A 135 -6.62 16.47 -6.42
CA ILE A 135 -7.62 17.40 -5.87
C ILE A 135 -8.09 17.05 -4.44
N SER A 136 -7.67 15.91 -3.89
CA SER A 136 -8.07 15.39 -2.60
C SER A 136 -7.38 16.06 -1.39
N SER A 137 -6.79 17.25 -1.53
CA SER A 137 -6.33 18.07 -0.41
C SER A 137 -7.40 19.05 0.11
N PHE A 138 -8.64 19.02 -0.40
CA PHE A 138 -9.71 19.95 -0.02
C PHE A 138 -10.98 19.34 0.59
N PRO A 139 -10.90 18.38 1.54
CA PRO A 139 -12.02 18.25 2.49
C PRO A 139 -11.62 18.29 3.97
N SER A 140 -10.33 18.33 4.34
CA SER A 140 -9.97 18.39 5.77
C SER A 140 -9.70 19.80 6.31
N SER A 141 -9.50 20.80 5.44
CA SER A 141 -9.28 22.19 5.85
C SER A 141 -10.42 23.14 5.45
N ALA A 142 -11.61 22.60 5.14
CA ALA A 142 -12.83 23.41 5.16
C ALA A 142 -13.33 23.42 6.61
N PRO A 143 -13.06 24.47 7.42
CA PRO A 143 -13.84 24.67 8.62
C PRO A 143 -15.29 24.83 8.17
N LEU A 144 -16.18 24.07 8.80
CA LEU A 144 -17.59 24.39 8.90
C LEU A 144 -17.73 25.79 9.52
N SER A 145 -17.63 26.84 8.70
CA SER A 145 -18.33 28.09 8.98
C SER A 145 -19.79 27.87 8.57
N PRO A 146 -20.77 27.94 9.50
CA PRO A 146 -22.16 27.92 9.09
C PRO A 146 -22.42 29.12 8.17
N PRO A 147 -23.11 28.96 7.03
CA PRO A 147 -23.68 30.12 6.36
C PRO A 147 -24.67 30.75 7.33
N GLY A 148 -24.47 32.04 7.59
CA GLY A 148 -25.32 32.80 8.49
C GLY A 148 -26.80 32.65 8.15
N SER A 149 -27.58 32.47 9.21
CA SER A 149 -28.95 32.97 9.34
C SER A 149 -29.03 33.60 10.72
#